data_AF-A0A959CVJ0-F1
#
_entry.id   AF-A0A959CVJ0-F1
#
_cell.length_a   1.000
_cell.length_b   1.000
_cell.length_c   1.000
_cell.angle_alpha   90.00
_cell.angle_beta   90.00
_cell.angle_gamma   90.00
#
_symmetry.space_group_name_H-M   'P 1'
#
loop_
_entity.id
_entity.type
_entity.pdbx_description
1 polymer ?
#
loop_
_entity_poly.entity_id
_entity_poly.type
_entity_poly.pdbx_seq_one_letter_code
_entity_poly.pdbx_strand_id
1 'polypeptide(L)'
;MDLSITGGTVAGMLSAIVIGIIAIIVVMRSLYAQRSANVSTDAASQSSKSPLDARTKYPWADAFKYSGTFFNLGLALALGLTILAFSWTQYEEEVYIPDDALVFDEEIEIEPPRTAEPPPPPPPPPPPVIEEVPDETVLEEEEGEFVD
;
A
#
# COMPACT_ATOMS: atom_id res chain seq x y z
N MET A 1 1.86 -9.43 14.54
CA MET A 1 0.97 -8.37 15.03
C MET A 1 0.23 -7.88 13.81
N ASP A 2 -1.02 -8.29 13.64
CA ASP A 2 -1.86 -7.76 12.56
C ASP A 2 -2.10 -6.28 12.85
N LEU A 3 -1.57 -5.42 11.99
CA LEU A 3 -1.75 -3.97 12.03
C LEU A 3 -3.08 -3.58 11.35
N SER A 4 -4.13 -4.38 11.53
CA SER A 4 -5.44 -4.10 10.95
C SER A 4 -6.12 -3.00 11.76
N ILE A 5 -6.06 -1.78 11.23
CA ILE A 5 -6.69 -0.61 11.84
C ILE A 5 -7.95 -0.29 11.02
N THR A 6 -9.13 -0.56 11.60
CA THR A 6 -10.42 -0.14 11.03
C THR A 6 -10.43 1.35 10.70
N GLY A 7 -11.08 1.75 9.61
CA GLY A 7 -11.15 3.16 9.18
C GLY A 7 -11.65 4.12 10.27
N GLY A 8 -12.55 3.68 11.15
CA GLY A 8 -12.98 4.44 12.32
C GLY A 8 -11.86 4.75 13.32
N THR A 9 -10.94 3.80 13.54
CA THR A 9 -9.77 3.98 14.40
C THR A 9 -8.77 4.96 13.77
N VAL A 10 -8.57 4.90 12.45
CA VAL A 10 -7.73 5.87 11.71
C VAL A 10 -8.26 7.29 11.89
N ALA A 11 -9.58 7.50 11.74
CA ALA A 11 -10.22 8.80 11.97
C ALA A 11 -10.06 9.28 13.42
N GLY A 12 -10.16 8.37 14.40
CA GLY A 12 -9.88 8.65 15.81
C GLY A 12 -8.43 9.08 16.06
N MET A 13 -7.45 8.44 15.42
CA MET A 13 -6.05 8.80 15.56
C MET A 13 -5.74 10.17 14.93
N LEU A 14 -6.30 10.48 13.75
CA LEU A 14 -6.13 11.79 13.12
C LEU A 14 -6.71 12.92 13.98
N SER A 15 -7.90 12.72 14.55
CA SER A 15 -8.52 13.70 15.45
C SER A 15 -7.71 13.90 16.73
N ALA A 16 -7.17 12.82 17.32
CA ALA A 16 -6.27 12.91 18.46
C ALA A 16 -4.99 13.71 18.14
N ILE A 17 -4.39 13.53 16.96
CA ILE A 17 -3.22 14.30 16.51
C ILE A 17 -3.56 15.79 16.42
N VAL A 18 -4.71 16.14 15.81
CA VAL A 18 -5.15 17.54 15.69
C VAL A 18 -5.38 18.17 17.07
N ILE A 19 -6.04 17.46 17.98
CA ILE A 19 -6.24 17.91 19.36
C ILE A 19 -4.90 18.10 20.07
N GLY A 20 -3.95 17.19 19.86
CA GLY A 20 -2.60 17.28 20.40
C GLY A 20 -1.87 18.54 19.93
N ILE A 21 -1.98 18.90 18.65
CA ILE A 21 -1.41 20.14 18.09
C ILE A 21 -2.04 21.37 18.76
N ILE A 22 -3.36 21.40 18.90
CA ILE A 22 -4.07 22.51 19.56
C ILE A 22 -3.63 22.65 21.02
N ALA A 23 -3.55 21.53 21.74
CA ALA A 23 -3.09 21.50 23.14
C ALA A 23 -1.65 22.02 23.25
N ILE A 24 -0.75 21.61 22.36
CA ILE A 24 0.62 22.12 22.30
C ILE A 24 0.62 23.64 22.10
N ILE A 25 -0.18 24.18 21.18
CA ILE A 25 -0.26 25.63 20.94
C ILE A 25 -0.74 26.37 22.19
N VAL A 26 -1.77 25.85 22.88
CA VAL A 26 -2.31 26.45 24.11
C VAL A 26 -1.30 26.41 25.25
N VAL A 27 -0.63 25.28 25.45
CA VAL A 27 0.45 25.12 26.45
C VAL A 27 1.61 26.06 26.12
N MET A 28 2.03 26.12 24.86
CA MET A 28 3.11 27.00 24.42
C MET A 28 2.74 28.47 24.68
N ARG A 29 1.50 28.88 24.37
CA ARG A 29 0.99 30.22 24.70
C ARG A 29 1.00 30.48 26.21
N SER A 30 0.61 29.50 27.02
CA SER A 30 0.61 29.59 28.48
C SER A 30 2.03 29.73 29.04
N LEU A 31 2.97 28.92 28.55
CA LEU A 31 4.38 28.95 28.97
C LEU A 31 5.09 30.23 28.53
N TYR A 32 4.84 30.73 27.31
CA TYR A 32 5.40 32.00 26.86
C TYR A 32 4.85 33.19 27.65
N ALA A 33 3.56 33.19 27.99
CA ALA A 33 2.96 34.23 28.83
C ALA A 33 3.56 34.25 30.24
N GLN A 34 3.89 33.08 30.80
CA GLN A 34 4.56 32.98 32.11
C GLN A 34 6.04 33.35 32.04
N ARG A 35 6.73 33.07 30.92
CA ARG A 35 8.15 33.39 30.73
C ARG A 35 8.39 34.87 30.45
N SER A 36 7.47 35.57 29.79
CA SER A 36 7.64 37.00 29.48
C SER A 36 7.75 37.87 30.74
N ALA A 37 7.14 37.48 31.85
CA ALA A 37 7.24 38.17 33.13
C ALA A 37 8.65 38.08 33.77
N ASN A 38 9.40 37.00 33.48
CA ASN A 38 10.71 36.71 34.08
C ASN A 38 11.89 36.91 33.10
N VAL A 39 11.64 37.52 31.94
CA VAL A 39 12.65 37.78 30.91
C VAL A 39 13.83 38.61 31.44
N SER A 40 13.56 39.60 32.31
CA SER A 40 14.59 40.48 32.88
C SER A 40 15.55 39.73 33.81
N THR A 41 15.04 38.76 34.58
CA THR A 41 15.85 37.90 35.45
C THR A 41 16.64 36.86 34.66
N ASP A 42 16.05 36.34 33.58
CA ASP A 42 16.73 35.39 32.70
C ASP A 42 17.88 36.04 31.92
N ALA A 43 17.70 37.30 31.50
CA ALA A 43 18.73 38.09 30.85
C ALA A 43 19.97 38.29 31.72
N ALA A 44 19.80 38.48 33.03
CA ALA A 44 20.91 38.61 33.98
C ALA A 44 21.65 37.27 34.21
N SER A 45 20.95 36.14 34.13
CA SER A 45 21.51 34.81 34.40
C SER A 45 22.28 34.19 33.21
N GLN A 46 22.06 34.67 31.99
CA GLN A 46 22.60 34.07 30.77
C GLN A 46 23.92 34.68 30.28
N SER A 47 24.34 35.83 30.81
CA SER A 47 25.54 36.56 30.35
C SER A 47 26.88 35.80 30.48
N SER A 48 26.92 34.61 31.10
CA SER A 48 28.17 33.89 31.39
C SER A 48 28.16 32.39 31.06
N LYS A 49 27.11 31.84 30.43
CA LYS A 49 26.97 30.38 30.28
C LYS A 49 27.75 29.78 29.10
N SER A 50 28.01 30.55 28.04
CA SER A 50 28.74 30.07 26.86
C SER A 50 29.54 31.20 26.20
N PRO A 51 30.80 30.95 25.77
CA PRO A 51 31.58 31.91 24.96
C PRO A 51 30.89 32.30 23.64
N LEU A 52 29.97 31.46 23.14
CA LEU A 52 29.27 31.69 21.88
C LEU A 52 28.06 32.62 22.01
N ASP A 53 27.50 32.76 23.22
CA ASP A 53 26.33 33.62 23.47
C ASP A 53 26.70 35.12 23.40
N ALA A 54 27.99 35.45 23.53
CA ALA A 54 28.51 36.80 23.37
C ALA A 54 28.45 37.33 21.92
N ARG A 55 28.14 36.47 20.93
CA ARG A 55 28.02 36.90 19.52
C ARG A 55 26.84 37.86 19.29
N THR A 56 25.82 37.79 20.14
CA THR A 56 24.55 38.50 19.96
C THR A 56 24.23 39.36 21.18
N LYS A 57 23.69 40.56 20.97
CA LYS A 57 23.36 41.51 22.06
C LYS A 57 22.27 41.00 23.01
N TYR A 58 21.37 40.14 22.53
CA TYR A 58 20.26 39.59 23.29
C TYR A 58 20.19 38.06 23.13
N PRO A 59 21.12 37.29 23.74
CA PRO A 59 21.14 35.82 23.61
C PRO A 59 19.91 35.16 24.27
N TRP A 60 19.35 35.83 25.28
CA TRP A 60 18.13 35.41 25.98
C TRP A 60 16.85 35.58 25.15
N ALA A 61 16.89 36.36 24.08
CA ALA A 61 15.76 36.67 23.20
C ALA A 61 15.88 35.97 21.83
N ASP A 62 16.40 34.75 21.79
CA ASP A 62 16.51 33.97 20.55
C ASP A 62 15.22 33.21 20.23
N ALA A 63 14.54 33.62 19.14
CA ALA A 63 13.33 32.98 18.63
C ALA A 63 13.60 31.57 18.04
N PHE A 64 14.83 31.28 17.64
CA PHE A 64 15.20 30.02 16.98
C PHE A 64 15.81 28.99 17.93
N LYS A 65 15.86 29.27 19.23
CA LYS A 65 16.43 28.38 20.25
C LYS A 65 15.87 26.95 20.22
N TYR A 66 14.61 26.78 19.81
CA TYR A 66 13.95 25.47 19.72
C TYR A 66 13.73 24.99 18.28
N SER A 67 14.34 25.64 17.28
CA SER A 67 14.16 25.34 15.86
C SER A 67 14.43 23.85 15.53
N GLY A 68 15.53 23.29 16.05
CA GLY A 68 15.86 21.88 15.86
C GLY A 68 14.83 20.93 16.48
N THR A 69 14.28 21.26 17.63
CA THR A 69 13.24 20.46 18.29
C THR A 69 11.95 20.44 17.45
N PHE A 70 11.55 21.59 16.90
CA PHE A 70 10.37 21.67 16.02
C PHE A 70 10.58 20.94 14.70
N PHE A 71 11.78 21.02 14.12
CA PHE A 71 12.13 20.26 12.92
C PHE A 71 12.04 18.75 13.17
N ASN A 72 12.64 18.25 14.25
CA ASN A 72 12.60 16.84 14.61
C ASN A 72 11.17 16.37 14.94
N LEU A 73 10.35 17.21 15.58
CA LEU A 73 8.94 16.92 15.86
C LEU A 73 8.14 16.80 14.55
N GLY A 74 8.35 17.72 13.60
CA GLY A 74 7.73 17.65 12.28
C GLY A 74 8.16 16.41 11.51
N LEU A 75 9.43 16.03 11.59
CA LEU A 75 9.96 14.80 10.98
C LEU A 75 9.33 13.54 11.58
N ALA A 76 9.19 13.48 12.91
CA ALA A 76 8.51 12.38 13.59
C ALA A 76 7.03 12.30 13.19
N LEU A 77 6.34 13.45 13.11
CA LEU A 77 4.95 13.53 12.64
C LEU A 77 4.80 13.08 11.18
N ALA A 78 5.71 13.50 10.30
CA ALA A 78 5.70 13.11 8.89
C ALA A 78 5.87 11.58 8.73
N LEU A 79 6.82 10.99 9.45
CA LEU A 79 6.99 9.52 9.46
C LEU A 79 5.75 8.81 10.00
N GLY A 80 5.17 9.32 11.11
CA GLY A 80 3.94 8.77 11.67
C GLY A 80 2.75 8.84 10.72
N LEU A 81 2.58 9.97 10.02
CA LEU A 81 1.52 10.15 9.01
C LEU A 81 1.72 9.26 7.80
N THR A 82 2.96 9.06 7.34
CA THR A 82 3.25 8.14 6.23
C THR A 82 2.88 6.70 6.58
N ILE A 83 3.21 6.25 7.80
CA ILE A 83 2.80 4.93 8.28
C ILE A 83 1.28 4.84 8.38
N LEU A 84 0.62 5.88 8.90
CA LEU A 84 -0.84 5.94 9.00
C LEU A 84 -1.51 5.89 7.62
N ALA A 85 -0.93 6.58 6.62
CA ALA A 85 -1.43 6.60 5.25
C ALA A 85 -1.34 5.22 4.60
N PHE A 86 -0.24 4.48 4.79
CA PHE A 86 -0.14 3.09 4.31
C PHE A 86 -1.00 2.11 5.11
N SER A 87 -1.23 2.40 6.40
CA SER A 87 -2.14 1.61 7.23
C SER A 87 -3.62 1.82 6.87
N TRP A 88 -3.95 2.87 6.12
CA TRP A 88 -5.31 3.12 5.67
C TRP A 88 -5.61 2.28 4.42
N THR A 89 -6.06 1.05 4.64
CA THR A 89 -6.64 0.19 3.61
C THR A 89 -8.05 -0.23 4.01
N GLN A 90 -8.98 -0.22 3.06
CA GLN A 90 -10.29 -0.85 3.24
C GLN A 90 -10.12 -2.31 2.86
N TYR A 91 -10.15 -3.21 3.86
CA TYR A 91 -10.37 -4.62 3.59
C TYR A 91 -11.85 -4.79 3.20
N GLU A 92 -12.11 -5.54 2.14
CA GLU A 92 -13.47 -6.00 1.82
C GLU A 92 -13.99 -6.84 3.00
N GLU A 93 -15.28 -6.71 3.30
CA GLU A 93 -15.95 -7.50 4.32
C GLU A 93 -15.73 -8.99 4.02
N GLU A 94 -15.20 -9.76 5.00
CA GLU A 94 -15.08 -11.21 4.84
C GLU A 94 -16.48 -11.78 4.64
N VAL A 95 -16.83 -12.10 3.38
CA VAL A 95 -18.07 -12.80 3.05
C VAL A 95 -17.94 -14.20 3.65
N TYR A 96 -18.51 -14.38 4.84
CA TYR A 96 -18.62 -15.68 5.47
C TYR A 96 -19.62 -16.51 4.66
N ILE A 97 -19.10 -17.31 3.73
CA ILE A 97 -19.87 -18.35 3.06
C ILE A 97 -19.89 -19.54 4.03
N PRO A 98 -21.02 -19.86 4.67
CA PRO A 98 -21.10 -21.03 5.54
C PRO A 98 -20.80 -22.28 4.71
N ASP A 99 -20.10 -23.25 5.30
CA ASP A 99 -19.71 -24.51 4.63
C ASP A 99 -20.92 -25.27 4.04
N ASP A 100 -22.12 -25.00 4.59
CA ASP A 100 -23.40 -25.59 4.19
C ASP A 100 -24.05 -24.89 2.96
N ALA A 101 -23.57 -23.72 2.54
CA ALA A 101 -24.07 -23.04 1.34
C ALA A 101 -23.58 -23.66 0.03
N LEU A 102 -22.58 -24.55 0.09
CA LEU A 102 -22.05 -25.28 -1.06
C LEU A 102 -22.52 -26.74 -1.10
N VAL A 103 -23.29 -27.18 -0.10
CA VAL A 103 -23.98 -28.47 -0.14
C VAL A 103 -25.23 -28.26 -1.00
N PHE A 104 -25.06 -28.40 -2.31
CA PHE A 104 -26.21 -28.74 -3.14
C PHE A 104 -26.73 -30.07 -2.61
N ASP A 105 -28.01 -30.14 -2.24
CA ASP A 105 -28.68 -31.42 -2.07
C ASP A 105 -28.39 -32.22 -3.34
N GLU A 106 -27.51 -33.23 -3.23
CA GLU A 106 -27.25 -34.19 -4.28
C GLU A 106 -28.56 -34.97 -4.48
N GLU A 107 -29.50 -34.35 -5.19
CA GLU A 107 -30.57 -35.04 -5.88
C GLU A 107 -29.88 -35.83 -6.99
N ILE A 108 -29.31 -36.97 -6.59
CA ILE A 108 -28.73 -37.95 -7.48
C ILE A 108 -29.88 -38.39 -8.38
N GLU A 109 -29.93 -37.84 -9.58
CA GLU A 109 -30.84 -38.24 -10.64
C GLU A 109 -30.44 -39.66 -11.03
N ILE A 110 -31.09 -40.66 -10.42
CA ILE A 110 -30.85 -42.08 -10.69
C ILE A 110 -31.28 -42.32 -12.13
N GLU A 111 -30.30 -42.41 -13.04
CA GLU A 111 -30.55 -42.80 -14.42
C GLU A 111 -31.21 -44.20 -14.45
N PRO A 112 -32.29 -44.39 -15.22
CA PRO A 112 -32.90 -45.71 -15.38
C PRO A 112 -31.87 -46.68 -15.99
N PRO A 113 -31.93 -47.98 -15.64
CA PRO A 113 -30.96 -48.96 -16.11
C PRO A 113 -30.91 -48.99 -17.63
N ARG A 114 -29.70 -48.91 -18.20
CA ARG A 114 -29.47 -48.97 -19.65
C ARG A 114 -30.11 -50.24 -20.25
N THR A 115 -31.07 -50.06 -21.16
CA THR A 115 -31.51 -51.14 -22.06
C THR A 115 -30.36 -51.59 -22.95
N ALA A 116 -30.24 -52.91 -23.16
CA ALA A 116 -29.15 -53.53 -23.92
C ALA A 116 -28.97 -52.88 -25.31
N GLU A 117 -27.73 -52.47 -25.60
CA GLU A 117 -27.35 -51.85 -26.86
C GLU A 117 -27.45 -52.88 -28.02
N PRO A 118 -28.02 -52.54 -29.17
CA PRO A 118 -28.06 -53.43 -30.33
C PRO A 118 -26.64 -53.69 -30.85
N PRO A 119 -26.37 -54.87 -31.44
CA PRO A 119 -25.01 -55.26 -31.83
C PRO A 119 -24.40 -54.27 -32.83
N PRO A 120 -23.07 -54.01 -32.74
CA PRO A 120 -22.40 -52.98 -33.50
C PRO A 120 -22.46 -53.28 -35.02
N PRO A 121 -22.66 -52.25 -35.86
CA PRO A 121 -22.67 -52.41 -37.31
C PRO A 121 -21.29 -52.84 -37.84
N PRO A 122 -21.25 -53.63 -38.92
CA PRO A 122 -20.02 -54.21 -39.45
C PRO A 122 -19.01 -53.12 -39.89
N PRO A 123 -17.70 -53.39 -39.74
CA PRO A 123 -16.65 -52.41 -40.00
C PRO A 123 -16.60 -52.00 -41.49
N PRO A 124 -16.37 -50.70 -41.78
CA PRO A 124 -16.23 -50.21 -43.14
C PRO A 124 -14.97 -50.78 -43.82
N PRO A 125 -15.02 -50.99 -45.16
CA PRO A 125 -13.91 -51.56 -45.92
C PRO A 125 -12.66 -50.66 -45.84
N PRO A 126 -11.45 -51.26 -45.83
CA PRO A 126 -10.20 -50.53 -45.70
C PRO A 126 -9.97 -49.57 -46.88
N PRO A 127 -9.41 -48.38 -46.65
CA PRO A 127 -9.11 -47.42 -47.69
C PRO A 127 -8.05 -47.95 -48.67
N PRO A 128 -8.14 -47.61 -49.96
CA PRO A 128 -7.15 -47.99 -50.95
C PRO A 128 -5.79 -47.36 -50.65
N VAL A 129 -4.73 -48.15 -50.85
CA VAL A 129 -3.33 -47.73 -50.71
C VAL A 129 -3.03 -46.65 -51.76
N ILE A 130 -2.56 -45.49 -51.31
CA ILE A 130 -2.06 -44.43 -52.18
C ILE A 130 -0.65 -44.83 -52.64
N GLU A 131 -0.45 -44.94 -53.95
CA GLU A 131 0.88 -45.05 -54.54
C GLU A 131 1.53 -43.65 -54.55
N GLU A 132 2.70 -43.52 -53.93
CA GLU A 132 3.47 -42.28 -53.90
C GLU A 132 3.96 -41.96 -55.33
N VAL A 133 3.51 -40.83 -55.87
CA VAL A 133 4.05 -40.25 -57.11
C VAL A 133 5.43 -39.65 -56.76
N PRO A 134 6.52 -40.02 -57.44
CA PRO A 134 7.82 -39.40 -57.20
C PRO A 134 7.84 -37.95 -57.70
N ASP A 135 8.03 -37.01 -56.78
CA ASP A 135 8.23 -35.58 -57.06
C ASP A 135 9.65 -35.35 -57.61
N GLU A 136 9.80 -35.16 -58.92
CA GLU A 136 10.99 -34.55 -59.52
C GLU A 136 10.56 -33.40 -60.45
N THR A 137 10.45 -32.19 -59.90
CA THR A 137 10.64 -30.97 -60.68
C THR A 137 11.52 -30.01 -59.89
N VAL A 138 12.80 -29.98 -60.27
CA VAL A 138 13.81 -29.01 -59.83
C VAL A 138 13.32 -27.62 -60.24
N LEU A 139 12.99 -26.77 -59.28
CA LEU A 139 12.71 -25.36 -59.51
C LEU A 139 14.06 -24.63 -59.56
N GLU A 140 14.46 -24.16 -60.75
CA GLU A 140 15.64 -23.33 -60.95
C GLU A 140 15.49 -21.99 -60.21
N GLU A 141 16.54 -21.64 -59.46
CA GLU A 141 16.70 -20.41 -58.69
C GLU A 141 16.77 -19.20 -59.63
N GLU A 142 15.70 -18.41 -59.71
CA GLU A 142 15.72 -17.12 -60.41
C GLU A 142 16.34 -16.06 -59.48
N GLU A 143 17.62 -15.77 -59.70
CA GLU A 143 18.40 -14.75 -59.00
C GLU A 143 17.75 -13.36 -59.22
N GLY A 144 17.18 -12.80 -58.16
CA GLY A 144 16.62 -11.44 -58.18
C GLY A 144 17.73 -10.38 -58.29
N GLU A 145 17.79 -9.70 -59.44
CA GLU A 145 18.62 -8.52 -59.67
C GLU A 145 18.08 -7.34 -58.85
N PHE A 146 18.77 -6.98 -57.77
CA PHE A 146 18.46 -5.77 -56.99
C PHE A 146 19.14 -4.57 -57.65
N VAL A 147 18.34 -3.67 -58.24
CA VAL A 147 18.81 -2.37 -58.71
C VAL A 147 18.78 -1.38 -57.53
N ASP A 148 19.95 -0.81 -57.23
CA ASP A 148 20.21 0.19 -56.17
C ASP A 148 19.45 1.52 -56.38
#